data_AF-A0ABD3WMB4-F1
#
_entry.id   AF-A0ABD3WMB4-F1
#
_cell.length_a   1.000
_cell.length_b   1.000
_cell.length_c   1.000
_cell.angle_alpha   90.00
_cell.angle_beta   90.00
_cell.angle_gamma   90.00
#
_symmetry.space_group_name_H-M   'P 1'
#
loop_
_entity.id
_entity.type
_entity.pdbx_description
1 polymer ?
#
loop_
_entity_poly.entity_id
_entity_poly.type
_entity_poly.pdbx_seq_one_letter_code
_entity_poly.pdbx_strand_id
1 'polypeptide(L)'
;MILILIIVTVVGIIYGRPFYRDEFPNGYGVPNMCYGIYGGKIWAPVGHYNPSNHTHDKNPFGLDFAAANRTWTRSLCLKDSDRDGKTNGEELGDPHCTWTKGGAAPAHNATGHPGICEPVGSHACASQVFFCGCQDNACVALP
;
A
#
# COMPACT_ATOMS: atom_id res chain seq x y z
N MET A 1 15.39 36.08 -27.08
CA MET A 1 13.97 35.67 -26.92
C MET A 1 13.77 34.15 -27.03
N ILE A 2 14.47 33.44 -27.92
CA ILE A 2 14.36 31.96 -28.05
C ILE A 2 14.89 31.21 -26.82
N LEU A 3 15.95 31.70 -26.16
CA LEU A 3 16.55 31.05 -24.98
C LEU A 3 15.65 31.06 -23.73
N ILE A 4 14.78 32.07 -23.59
CA ILE A 4 13.86 32.23 -22.45
C ILE A 4 12.67 31.26 -22.57
N LEU A 5 12.22 30.98 -23.81
CA LEU A 5 11.12 30.04 -24.09
C LEU A 5 11.49 28.58 -23.76
N ILE A 6 12.76 28.20 -23.90
CA ILE A 6 13.24 26.86 -23.56
C ILE A 6 13.26 26.65 -22.03
N ILE A 7 13.59 27.69 -21.25
CA ILE A 7 13.61 27.57 -19.78
C ILE A 7 12.19 27.45 -19.21
N VAL A 8 11.22 28.19 -19.75
CA VAL A 8 9.82 28.13 -19.28
C VAL A 8 9.14 26.79 -19.60
N THR A 9 9.53 26.12 -20.70
CA THR A 9 8.96 24.81 -21.08
C THR A 9 9.52 23.65 -20.25
N VAL A 10 10.78 23.72 -19.80
CA VAL A 10 11.39 22.68 -18.94
C VAL A 10 10.89 22.76 -17.49
N VAL A 11 10.50 23.94 -17.00
CA VAL A 11 9.93 24.13 -15.64
C VAL A 11 8.51 23.54 -15.51
N GLY A 12 7.77 23.39 -16.62
CA GLY A 12 6.39 22.90 -16.62
C GLY A 12 6.21 21.38 -16.47
N ILE A 13 7.29 20.59 -16.44
CA ILE A 13 7.23 19.11 -16.38
C ILE A 13 7.96 18.58 -15.13
N ILE A 14 7.80 19.26 -14.00
CA ILE A 14 8.04 18.66 -12.69
C ILE A 14 6.66 18.36 -12.08
N TYR A 15 5.87 17.53 -12.77
CA TYR A 15 4.77 16.84 -12.09
C TYR A 15 5.44 15.79 -11.21
N GLY A 16 5.64 16.12 -9.93
CA GLY A 16 6.02 15.14 -8.92
C GLY A 16 5.12 13.92 -9.06
N ARG A 17 5.69 12.72 -9.02
CA ARG A 17 4.89 11.49 -9.08
C ARG A 17 3.84 11.55 -7.97
N PRO A 18 2.56 11.24 -8.25
CA PRO A 18 1.54 11.25 -7.21
C PRO A 18 1.94 10.34 -6.06
N PHE A 19 1.88 10.88 -4.84
CA PHE A 19 2.06 10.12 -3.62
C PHE A 19 0.81 9.25 -3.44
N TYR A 20 0.80 8.06 -4.04
CA TYR A 20 -0.37 7.16 -3.98
C TYR A 20 -0.83 6.83 -2.56
N ARG A 21 0.06 6.98 -1.57
CA ARG A 21 -0.24 6.84 -0.13
C ARG A 21 -1.20 7.93 0.40
N ASP A 22 -1.38 9.02 -0.34
CA ASP A 22 -2.36 10.08 -0.05
C ASP A 22 -3.76 9.74 -0.61
N GLU A 23 -3.87 8.70 -1.44
CA GLU A 23 -5.11 8.36 -2.14
C GLU A 23 -5.97 7.35 -1.38
N PHE A 24 -5.53 6.90 -0.20
CA PHE A 24 -6.23 5.96 0.68
C PHE A 24 -5.91 6.24 2.16
N PRO A 25 -6.77 5.84 3.11
CA PRO A 25 -6.58 6.15 4.53
C PRO A 25 -5.31 5.51 5.09
N ASN A 26 -4.65 6.21 6.01
CA ASN A 26 -3.46 5.74 6.73
C ASN A 26 -2.34 5.19 5.85
N GLY A 27 -2.19 5.64 4.59
CA GLY A 27 -1.13 5.14 3.71
C GLY A 27 0.29 5.36 4.24
N TYR A 28 0.46 6.25 5.23
CA TYR A 28 1.73 6.45 5.94
C TYR A 28 1.93 5.61 7.20
N GLY A 29 0.88 4.94 7.69
CA GLY A 29 0.85 4.21 8.94
C GLY A 29 0.69 2.70 8.80
N VAL A 30 0.76 2.14 7.58
CA VAL A 30 0.60 0.70 7.35
C VAL A 30 1.75 -0.07 8.03
N PRO A 31 1.47 -0.98 8.99
CA PRO A 31 2.51 -1.71 9.69
C PRO A 31 3.23 -2.68 8.76
N ASN A 32 4.49 -2.99 9.09
CA ASN A 32 5.23 -4.04 8.43
C ASN A 32 4.99 -5.38 9.14
N MET A 33 4.24 -6.27 8.49
CA MET A 33 3.81 -7.54 9.08
C MET A 33 4.95 -8.52 9.38
N CYS A 34 6.13 -8.30 8.81
CA CYS A 34 7.31 -9.09 9.13
C CYS A 34 7.91 -8.82 10.51
N TYR A 35 7.56 -7.70 11.13
CA TYR A 35 7.93 -7.36 12.50
C TYR A 35 6.72 -7.37 13.44
N GLY A 36 5.55 -7.78 12.94
CA GLY A 36 4.26 -7.65 13.60
C GLY A 36 3.82 -6.20 13.78
N ILE A 37 2.57 -6.02 14.21
CA ILE A 37 1.95 -4.69 14.39
C ILE A 37 2.66 -3.84 15.46
N TYR A 38 3.35 -4.46 16.41
CA TYR A 38 4.08 -3.78 17.49
C TYR A 38 5.57 -3.55 17.18
N GLY A 39 6.07 -4.03 16.03
CA GLY A 39 7.47 -3.91 15.63
C GLY A 39 7.90 -2.48 15.24
N GLY A 40 6.96 -1.54 15.20
CA GLY A 40 7.22 -0.10 14.94
C GLY A 40 7.72 0.22 13.53
N LYS A 41 7.79 -0.78 12.63
CA LYS A 41 8.22 -0.59 11.24
C LYS A 41 7.03 -0.38 10.33
N ILE A 42 7.15 0.56 9.39
CA ILE A 42 6.11 0.90 8.41
C ILE A 42 6.44 0.29 7.06
N TRP A 43 5.41 -0.17 6.36
CA TRP A 43 5.49 -0.64 4.98
C TRP A 43 5.17 0.50 4.01
N ALA A 44 6.20 1.28 3.64
CA ALA A 44 5.99 2.46 2.80
C ALA A 44 5.40 2.15 1.40
N PRO A 45 5.83 1.11 0.67
CA PRO A 45 5.27 0.79 -0.64
C PRO A 45 4.08 -0.19 -0.50
N VAL A 46 2.97 0.28 0.09
CA VAL A 46 1.77 -0.53 0.43
C VAL A 46 1.23 -1.37 -0.73
N GLY A 47 1.35 -0.90 -1.97
CA GLY A 47 0.91 -1.65 -3.16
C GLY A 47 1.92 -2.67 -3.71
N HIS A 48 2.98 -2.99 -2.97
CA HIS A 48 4.10 -3.83 -3.43
C HIS A 48 4.53 -4.86 -2.38
N TYR A 49 5.06 -5.99 -2.83
CA TYR A 49 5.58 -7.06 -1.96
C TYR A 49 6.94 -6.76 -1.32
N ASN A 50 7.65 -5.75 -1.80
CA ASN A 50 8.96 -5.41 -1.27
C ASN A 50 8.89 -4.09 -0.51
N PRO A 51 9.20 -4.06 0.80
CA PRO A 51 9.14 -2.83 1.59
C PRO A 51 10.31 -1.87 1.30
N SER A 52 11.41 -2.36 0.72
CA SER A 52 12.67 -1.62 0.54
C SER A 52 12.85 -1.06 -0.86
N ASN A 53 12.08 -1.53 -1.84
CA ASN A 53 12.11 -0.99 -3.19
C ASN A 53 10.70 -0.88 -3.76
N HIS A 54 10.52 0.07 -4.67
CA HIS A 54 9.29 0.21 -5.43
C HIS A 54 9.33 -0.72 -6.66
N THR A 55 9.67 -2.00 -6.45
CA THR A 55 9.75 -3.02 -7.51
C THR A 55 8.46 -3.08 -8.34
N HIS A 56 8.54 -3.65 -9.55
CA HIS A 56 7.36 -3.80 -10.41
C HIS A 56 6.28 -4.70 -9.81
N ASP A 57 6.64 -5.60 -8.90
CA ASP A 57 5.73 -6.60 -8.35
C ASP A 57 4.70 -5.96 -7.44
N LYS A 58 3.47 -5.95 -7.93
CA LYS A 58 2.30 -5.50 -7.21
C LYS A 58 1.76 -6.63 -6.37
N ASN A 59 1.41 -6.30 -5.13
CA ASN A 59 0.57 -7.18 -4.33
C ASN A 59 -0.91 -7.02 -4.77
N PRO A 60 -1.83 -7.88 -4.29
CA PRO A 60 -3.23 -7.84 -4.69
C PRO A 60 -3.89 -6.48 -4.49
N PHE A 61 -3.62 -5.81 -3.35
CA PHE A 61 -4.08 -4.44 -3.13
C PHE A 61 -3.59 -3.46 -4.20
N GLY A 62 -2.31 -3.51 -4.54
CA GLY A 62 -1.72 -2.66 -5.57
C GLY A 62 -2.36 -2.85 -6.94
N LEU A 63 -2.75 -4.09 -7.28
CA LEU A 63 -3.49 -4.43 -8.50
C LEU A 63 -4.92 -3.90 -8.46
N ASP A 64 -5.62 -4.09 -7.34
CA ASP A 64 -7.00 -3.65 -7.16
C ASP A 64 -7.13 -2.13 -7.10
N PHE A 65 -6.18 -1.47 -6.43
CA PHE A 65 -6.05 -0.02 -6.42
C PHE A 65 -5.77 0.51 -7.83
N ALA A 66 -4.91 -0.16 -8.61
CA ALA A 66 -4.69 0.21 -10.01
C ALA A 66 -5.97 0.04 -10.85
N ALA A 67 -6.72 -1.04 -10.66
CA ALA A 67 -8.01 -1.30 -11.33
C ALA A 67 -9.08 -0.28 -10.93
N ALA A 68 -9.05 0.22 -9.69
CA ALA A 68 -9.89 1.31 -9.21
C ALA A 68 -9.42 2.72 -9.66
N ASN A 69 -8.61 2.80 -10.73
CA ASN A 69 -8.00 4.04 -11.22
C ASN A 69 -7.23 4.81 -10.14
N ARG A 70 -6.61 4.08 -9.21
CA ARG A 70 -5.83 4.65 -8.10
C ARG A 70 -6.65 5.58 -7.21
N THR A 71 -7.90 5.22 -6.98
CA THR A 71 -8.86 5.99 -6.16
C THR A 71 -9.41 5.11 -5.04
N TRP A 72 -9.51 5.66 -3.83
CA TRP A 72 -10.23 5.01 -2.71
C TRP A 72 -11.75 5.02 -2.97
N THR A 73 -12.20 3.99 -3.69
CA THR A 73 -13.62 3.77 -3.92
C THR A 73 -14.21 2.92 -2.81
N ARG A 74 -15.53 3.03 -2.58
CA ARG A 74 -16.24 2.14 -1.64
C ARG A 74 -16.05 0.66 -2.00
N SER A 75 -16.01 0.33 -3.29
CA SER A 75 -15.77 -1.04 -3.74
C SER A 75 -14.36 -1.53 -3.39
N LEU A 76 -13.35 -0.67 -3.48
CA LEU A 76 -12.00 -1.01 -3.07
C LEU A 76 -11.93 -1.15 -1.54
N CYS A 77 -12.52 -0.23 -0.80
CA CYS A 77 -12.54 -0.26 0.65
C CYS A 77 -13.16 -1.56 1.21
N LEU A 78 -14.29 -2.01 0.65
CA LEU A 78 -14.98 -3.24 1.08
C LEU A 78 -14.35 -4.53 0.54
N LYS A 79 -13.30 -4.43 -0.28
CA LYS A 79 -12.65 -5.60 -0.86
C LYS A 79 -11.63 -6.16 0.12
N ASP A 80 -11.62 -7.48 0.27
CA ASP A 80 -10.53 -8.25 0.86
C ASP A 80 -9.58 -8.64 -0.29
N SER A 81 -8.50 -7.87 -0.47
CA SER A 81 -7.65 -8.01 -1.68
C SER A 81 -6.71 -9.20 -1.58
N ASP A 82 -6.17 -9.47 -0.39
CA ASP A 82 -5.20 -10.52 -0.11
C ASP A 82 -5.79 -11.80 0.49
N ARG A 83 -7.10 -11.80 0.77
CA ARG A 83 -7.93 -12.95 1.15
C ARG A 83 -7.62 -13.47 2.55
N ASP A 84 -7.28 -12.57 3.47
CA ASP A 84 -7.03 -12.91 4.87
C ASP A 84 -8.30 -12.85 5.75
N GLY A 85 -9.43 -12.48 5.16
CA GLY A 85 -10.72 -12.36 5.82
C GLY A 85 -11.03 -10.96 6.36
N LYS A 86 -10.17 -9.97 6.13
CA LYS A 86 -10.42 -8.57 6.43
C LYS A 86 -10.55 -7.75 5.15
N THR A 87 -11.35 -6.71 5.21
CA THR A 87 -11.44 -5.74 4.11
C THR A 87 -10.30 -4.74 4.18
N ASN A 88 -9.92 -4.19 3.04
CA ASN A 88 -8.92 -3.11 2.94
C ASN A 88 -9.25 -1.95 3.90
N GLY A 89 -10.55 -1.64 4.06
CA GLY A 89 -11.03 -0.61 4.99
C GLY A 89 -10.79 -0.96 6.45
N GLU A 90 -11.07 -2.19 6.88
CA GLU A 90 -10.78 -2.63 8.25
C GLU A 90 -9.28 -2.52 8.58
N GLU A 91 -8.43 -2.91 7.64
CA GLU A 91 -6.98 -2.90 7.83
C GLU A 91 -6.37 -1.49 7.78
N LEU A 92 -6.86 -0.63 6.88
CA LEU A 92 -6.39 0.75 6.70
C LEU A 92 -7.11 1.75 7.62
N GLY A 93 -7.96 1.30 8.55
CA GLY A 93 -8.58 2.15 9.57
C GLY A 93 -9.80 2.95 9.09
N ASP A 94 -10.45 2.50 8.02
CA ASP A 94 -11.72 2.98 7.47
C ASP A 94 -12.76 1.83 7.32
N PRO A 95 -13.15 1.14 8.40
CA PRO A 95 -14.04 -0.03 8.35
C PRO A 95 -15.45 0.28 7.84
N HIS A 96 -15.84 1.55 7.81
CA HIS A 96 -17.14 2.00 7.33
C HIS A 96 -17.09 2.64 5.94
N CYS A 97 -15.92 2.69 5.31
CA CYS A 97 -15.70 3.27 3.98
C CYS A 97 -16.21 4.71 3.85
N THR A 98 -15.93 5.53 4.86
CA THR A 98 -16.34 6.93 4.94
C THR A 98 -15.20 7.90 4.70
N TRP A 99 -13.95 7.45 4.71
CA TRP A 99 -12.81 8.30 4.44
C TRP A 99 -12.84 8.83 3.01
N THR A 100 -12.46 10.10 2.86
CA THR A 100 -12.29 10.77 1.57
C THR A 100 -11.02 11.59 1.57
N LYS A 101 -10.37 11.67 0.42
CA LYS A 101 -9.13 12.45 0.26
C LYS A 101 -9.37 13.93 0.58
N GLY A 102 -8.52 14.49 1.44
CA GLY A 102 -8.64 15.87 1.91
C GLY A 102 -9.75 16.10 2.93
N GLY A 103 -10.46 15.04 3.34
CA GLY A 103 -11.48 15.08 4.39
C GLY A 103 -10.89 14.93 5.80
N ALA A 104 -11.73 14.48 6.73
CA ALA A 104 -11.33 14.19 8.10
C ALA A 104 -10.30 13.06 8.17
N ALA A 105 -9.57 12.99 9.29
CA ALA A 105 -8.69 11.86 9.59
C ALA A 105 -9.48 10.54 9.57
N PRO A 106 -8.84 9.41 9.19
CA PRO A 106 -9.46 8.08 9.30
C PRO A 106 -9.97 7.79 10.71
N ALA A 107 -10.99 6.94 10.82
CA ALA A 107 -11.62 6.62 12.11
C ALA A 107 -10.67 5.91 13.08
N HIS A 108 -9.78 5.08 12.54
CA HIS A 108 -8.81 4.29 13.30
C HIS A 108 -7.42 4.36 12.65
N ASN A 109 -6.40 3.89 13.36
CA ASN A 109 -5.09 3.66 12.77
C ASN A 109 -5.11 2.41 11.88
N ALA A 110 -4.15 2.30 10.95
CA ALA A 110 -3.96 1.04 10.24
C ALA A 110 -3.51 -0.06 11.21
N THR A 111 -4.11 -1.23 11.08
CA THR A 111 -3.86 -2.41 11.93
C THR A 111 -3.43 -3.64 11.15
N GLY A 112 -3.56 -3.59 9.82
CA GLY A 112 -3.24 -4.66 8.88
C GLY A 112 -2.55 -4.10 7.63
N HIS A 113 -2.23 -4.98 6.69
CA HIS A 113 -1.64 -4.65 5.42
C HIS A 113 -2.52 -5.22 4.30
N PRO A 114 -3.22 -4.37 3.50
CA PRO A 114 -4.34 -4.76 2.64
C PRO A 114 -4.01 -5.68 1.44
N GLY A 115 -2.75 -6.06 1.30
CA GLY A 115 -2.19 -6.80 0.19
C GLY A 115 -1.23 -7.90 0.63
N ILE A 116 -1.09 -8.16 1.92
CA ILE A 116 -0.21 -9.18 2.49
C ILE A 116 -1.05 -9.99 3.48
N CYS A 117 -1.38 -11.22 3.12
CA CYS A 117 -2.25 -12.06 3.92
C CYS A 117 -1.66 -12.30 5.31
N GLU A 118 -2.49 -12.10 6.34
CA GLU A 118 -2.13 -12.25 7.74
C GLU A 118 -2.83 -13.44 8.42
N PRO A 119 -2.17 -14.14 9.36
CA PRO A 119 -0.77 -13.99 9.72
C PRO A 119 0.16 -14.53 8.62
N VAL A 120 1.24 -13.80 8.33
CA VAL A 120 2.21 -14.18 7.29
C VAL A 120 2.77 -15.58 7.56
N GLY A 121 2.78 -16.43 6.53
CA GLY A 121 3.28 -17.80 6.61
C GLY A 121 2.36 -18.79 7.34
N SER A 122 1.17 -18.36 7.77
CA SER A 122 0.16 -19.27 8.33
C SER A 122 -0.45 -20.19 7.26
N HIS A 123 -1.09 -21.28 7.70
CA HIS A 123 -1.82 -22.17 6.79
C HIS A 123 -2.95 -21.46 6.03
N ALA A 124 -3.63 -20.50 6.68
CA ALA A 124 -4.68 -19.70 6.05
C ALA A 124 -4.14 -18.87 4.88
N CYS A 125 -2.88 -18.43 4.96
CA CYS A 125 -2.22 -17.63 3.94
C CYS A 125 -1.36 -18.44 2.95
N ALA A 126 -1.51 -19.77 2.91
CA ALA A 126 -0.69 -20.63 2.04
C ALA A 126 -0.88 -20.35 0.54
N SER A 127 -1.98 -19.70 0.14
CA SER A 127 -2.22 -19.31 -1.26
C SER A 127 -1.43 -18.09 -1.70
N GLN A 128 -0.95 -17.27 -0.77
CA GLN A 128 -0.11 -16.13 -1.08
C GLN A 128 1.35 -16.55 -0.88
N VAL A 129 2.11 -16.67 -1.97
CA VAL A 129 3.52 -17.07 -1.94
C VAL A 129 4.38 -15.87 -1.54
N PHE A 130 4.19 -15.37 -0.32
CA PHE A 130 4.93 -14.28 0.30
C PHE A 130 5.53 -14.75 1.63
N PHE A 131 6.81 -14.48 1.82
CA PHE A 131 7.50 -14.77 3.07
C PHE A 131 8.37 -13.58 3.48
N CYS A 132 8.30 -13.29 4.77
CA CYS A 132 9.11 -12.27 5.40
C CYS A 132 10.61 -12.59 5.29
N GLY A 133 11.38 -11.66 4.72
CA GLY A 133 12.82 -11.84 4.46
C GLY A 133 13.16 -12.55 3.15
N CYS A 134 12.17 -12.98 2.36
CA CYS A 134 12.40 -13.64 1.08
C CYS A 134 12.01 -12.75 -0.11
N GLN A 135 12.92 -12.59 -1.07
CA GLN A 135 12.67 -11.93 -2.36
C GLN A 135 13.21 -12.83 -3.47
N ASP A 136 12.40 -13.17 -4.47
CA ASP A 136 12.84 -13.93 -5.66
C ASP A 136 13.59 -15.24 -5.35
N ASN A 137 13.10 -16.00 -4.37
CA ASN A 137 13.71 -17.23 -3.81
C ASN A 137 14.99 -17.03 -2.99
N ALA A 138 15.46 -15.79 -2.81
CA ALA A 138 16.53 -15.46 -1.88
C ALA A 138 15.94 -15.04 -0.53
N CYS A 139 16.02 -15.94 0.44
CA CYS A 139 15.64 -15.67 1.82
C CYS A 139 16.86 -15.22 2.62
N VAL A 140 16.81 -14.01 3.16
CA VAL A 140 17.71 -13.58 4.24
C VAL A 140 16.96 -13.67 5.56
N ALA A 141 17.64 -14.13 6.60
CA ALA A 141 17.09 -14.07 7.95
C ALA A 141 16.77 -12.60 8.27
N LEU A 142 15.52 -12.34 8.65
CA LEU A 142 15.20 -11.05 9.26
C LEU A 142 15.95 -10.96 10.60
N PRO A 143 16.59 -9.82 10.91
CA PRO A 143 17.24 -9.62 12.21
C PRO A 143 16.23 -9.65 13.36
#